data_AF-A0A354HDM3-F1
#
_entry.id   AF-A0A354HDM3-F1
#
_cell.length_a   1.000
_cell.length_b   1.000
_cell.length_c   1.000
_cell.angle_alpha   90.00
_cell.angle_beta   90.00
_cell.angle_gamma   90.00
#
_symmetry.space_group_name_H-M   'P 1'
#
loop_
_entity.id
_entity.type
_entity.pdbx_description
1 polymer ?
#
loop_
_entity_poly.entity_id
_entity_poly.type
_entity_poly.pdbx_seq_one_letter_code
_entity_poly.pdbx_strand_id
1 'polypeptide(L)'
;MQKNSALNLKEDEMTNTVRKITALFTAFVMAAAILVFIPPVNASAAKLIDYSISYSGKYVKLRLIPQSSSDTIYYTTNNTKPAKTSAVYKKQLAAYAKTTVRAIEYNKNGKSVASIKITITPRAQKPVITETVKNGKLMLTLKSASSGAVIYYTTDGTAPTKSSRKYTGAIEYTRGMTLKARAYVSGLNSSAVCTYSLSDSEWAAATGNDVSGDSIFNDPSASEETKEVVRLLNEERAKRGLAPLVMDPMLDKAASLRAKEVAGHFAHTRPDGSNNFTVLDEMNIDYGYAGENIAGGQTSASAVMSSWMKSTGHRGNILSDNFNKVGIGHYVSGGMDYWVQVFSD
;
A
#
# COMPACT_ATOMS: atom_id res chain seq x y z
N MET A 1 -37.36 34.78 42.24
CA MET A 1 -36.07 35.48 42.00
C MET A 1 -35.38 34.84 40.81
N GLN A 2 -35.69 35.31 39.60
CA GLN A 2 -34.92 35.01 38.38
C GLN A 2 -34.07 36.25 38.10
N LYS A 3 -32.74 36.10 38.13
CA LYS A 3 -31.80 37.18 37.81
C LYS A 3 -31.19 36.94 36.43
N ASN A 4 -31.35 37.96 35.60
CA ASN A 4 -30.66 38.21 34.34
C ASN A 4 -29.14 38.39 34.54
N SER A 5 -28.37 37.89 33.57
CA SER A 5 -27.07 38.46 33.14
C SER A 5 -26.81 37.95 31.70
N ALA A 6 -27.20 38.71 30.67
CA ALA A 6 -26.30 39.52 29.81
C ALA A 6 -25.17 38.66 29.21
N LEU A 7 -25.23 38.12 27.97
CA LEU A 7 -25.40 38.75 26.65
C LEU A 7 -24.39 39.89 26.42
N ASN A 8 -23.15 39.50 26.09
CA ASN A 8 -22.11 40.33 25.46
C ASN A 8 -22.03 39.93 23.98
N LEU A 9 -22.43 40.81 23.07
CA LEU A 9 -21.57 41.58 22.14
C LEU A 9 -20.78 40.68 21.16
N LYS A 10 -20.83 40.83 19.83
CA LYS A 10 -21.29 41.91 18.95
C LYS A 10 -21.22 41.42 17.48
N GLU A 11 -22.15 41.93 16.66
CA GLU A 11 -21.96 42.37 15.26
C GLU A 11 -21.26 41.40 14.28
N ASP A 12 -22.04 40.55 13.60
CA ASP A 12 -22.60 40.88 12.27
C ASP A 12 -22.90 39.63 11.45
N GLU A 13 -24.19 39.53 11.10
CA GLU A 13 -24.69 38.72 10.00
C GLU A 13 -23.94 39.06 8.70
N MET A 14 -23.38 38.07 8.01
CA MET A 14 -23.91 37.72 6.69
C MET A 14 -23.36 36.38 6.18
N THR A 15 -24.29 35.44 6.21
CA THR A 15 -24.40 34.17 5.49
C THR A 15 -23.71 34.11 4.13
N ASN A 16 -23.03 32.97 3.87
CA ASN A 16 -22.77 32.34 2.57
C ASN A 16 -22.21 33.18 1.42
N THR A 17 -21.07 32.70 0.87
CA THR A 17 -20.72 32.59 -0.58
C THR A 17 -19.28 33.05 -0.87
N VAL A 18 -18.38 32.08 -1.13
CA VAL A 18 -17.31 32.08 -2.17
C VAL A 18 -15.85 32.47 -1.83
N ARG A 19 -14.97 31.43 -1.90
CA ARG A 19 -13.55 31.36 -2.35
C ARG A 19 -12.45 31.98 -1.44
N LYS A 20 -11.20 31.49 -1.33
CA LYS A 20 -10.42 30.30 -1.74
C LYS A 20 -9.00 30.48 -1.11
N ILE A 21 -8.44 29.41 -0.57
CA ILE A 21 -7.06 28.89 -0.77
C ILE A 21 -5.89 29.90 -0.63
N THR A 22 -4.96 29.65 0.32
CA THR A 22 -3.53 29.31 0.04
C THR A 22 -2.87 28.77 1.31
N ALA A 23 -2.32 27.55 1.21
CA ALA A 23 -1.51 26.89 2.23
C ALA A 23 -0.02 27.26 2.07
N LEU A 24 0.67 27.54 3.19
CA LEU A 24 2.12 27.67 3.27
C LEU A 24 2.75 26.36 3.75
N PHE A 25 3.78 25.90 3.04
CA PHE A 25 4.79 24.96 3.52
C PHE A 25 6.15 25.41 2.98
N THR A 26 7.04 25.94 3.83
CA THR A 26 8.50 25.67 3.76
C THR A 26 9.18 26.11 5.06
N ALA A 27 10.16 25.33 5.50
CA ALA A 27 10.87 25.43 6.78
C ALA A 27 12.05 26.44 6.78
N PHE A 28 12.43 26.79 8.02
CA PHE A 28 13.43 27.73 8.58
C PHE A 28 14.87 27.73 8.00
N VAL A 29 15.55 28.91 8.00
CA VAL A 29 16.82 29.25 8.73
C VAL A 29 16.92 30.79 8.94
N MET A 30 17.56 31.18 10.05
CA MET A 30 17.63 32.42 10.86
C MET A 30 18.16 33.76 10.28
N ALA A 31 17.49 34.83 10.75
CA ALA A 31 17.93 36.11 11.35
C ALA A 31 19.18 36.90 10.90
N ALA A 32 18.96 38.17 10.51
CA ALA A 32 19.65 39.37 11.02
C ALA A 32 18.81 40.63 10.68
N ALA A 33 18.52 41.46 11.70
CA ALA A 33 17.75 42.69 11.56
C ALA A 33 18.64 43.87 11.15
N ILE A 34 18.27 44.56 10.06
CA ILE A 34 18.69 45.95 9.78
C ILE A 34 17.42 46.72 9.42
N LEU A 35 17.07 47.68 10.26
CA LEU A 35 15.94 48.59 10.07
C LEU A 35 16.32 49.63 9.00
N VAL A 36 15.84 49.45 7.77
CA VAL A 36 15.93 50.47 6.70
C VAL A 36 14.54 51.02 6.44
N PHE A 37 14.41 52.34 6.49
CA PHE A 37 13.20 53.08 6.17
C PHE A 37 12.85 52.87 4.68
N ILE A 38 11.76 52.15 4.38
CA ILE A 38 11.28 51.94 3.00
C ILE A 38 10.08 52.87 2.77
N PRO A 39 10.13 53.84 1.84
CA PRO A 39 8.94 54.62 1.47
C PRO A 39 7.86 53.69 0.88
N PRO A 40 6.56 54.02 0.97
CA PRO A 40 5.51 53.15 0.43
C PRO A 40 5.61 53.13 -1.10
N VAL A 41 6.29 52.12 -1.64
CA VAL A 41 6.14 51.75 -3.04
C VAL A 41 4.79 51.06 -3.14
N ASN A 42 3.75 51.85 -3.45
CA ASN A 42 2.47 51.32 -3.93
C ASN A 42 2.68 50.73 -5.35
N ALA A 43 3.47 49.66 -5.43
CA ALA A 43 3.40 48.73 -6.54
C ALA A 43 2.09 47.96 -6.35
N SER A 44 1.03 48.40 -7.04
CA SER A 44 -0.14 47.57 -7.28
C SER A 44 0.38 46.22 -7.77
N ALA A 45 0.19 45.17 -6.98
CA ALA A 45 0.63 43.83 -7.34
C ALA A 45 0.05 43.51 -8.73
N ALA A 46 0.92 43.15 -9.67
CA ALA A 46 0.48 42.84 -11.03
C ALA A 46 -0.60 41.75 -10.96
N LYS A 47 -1.79 42.02 -11.52
CA LYS A 47 -2.86 41.04 -11.54
C LYS A 47 -2.40 39.79 -12.28
N LEU A 48 -2.77 38.63 -11.75
CA LEU A 48 -2.49 37.34 -12.36
C LEU A 48 -3.67 36.90 -13.21
N ILE A 49 -3.39 36.23 -14.32
CA ILE A 49 -4.40 35.53 -15.10
C ILE A 49 -4.83 34.30 -14.30
N ASP A 50 -6.13 34.13 -14.08
CA ASP A 50 -6.66 32.93 -13.42
C ASP A 50 -6.49 31.69 -14.31
N TYR A 51 -6.33 30.52 -13.71
CA TYR A 51 -6.17 29.29 -14.48
C TYR A 51 -6.71 28.05 -13.77
N SER A 52 -6.95 26.99 -14.55
CA SER A 52 -7.15 25.64 -14.03
C SER A 52 -6.31 24.63 -14.79
N ILE A 53 -5.88 23.59 -14.08
CA ILE A 53 -5.10 22.48 -14.61
C ILE A 53 -5.90 21.19 -14.40
N SER A 54 -5.96 20.33 -15.42
CA SER A 54 -6.52 18.98 -15.29
C SER A 54 -5.62 17.95 -15.96
N TYR A 55 -5.66 16.71 -15.48
CA TYR A 55 -4.85 15.61 -15.99
C TYR A 55 -5.69 14.63 -16.81
N SER A 56 -5.23 14.30 -18.01
CA SER A 56 -5.94 13.42 -18.95
C SER A 56 -5.40 11.98 -18.97
N GLY A 57 -4.53 11.59 -18.04
CA GLY A 57 -3.83 10.29 -18.10
C GLY A 57 -2.60 10.28 -19.01
N LYS A 58 -2.62 11.04 -20.12
CA LYS A 58 -1.54 11.13 -21.12
C LYS A 58 -0.81 12.48 -21.15
N TYR A 59 -1.53 13.56 -20.83
CA TYR A 59 -1.04 14.94 -20.88
C TYR A 59 -1.79 15.81 -19.87
N VAL A 60 -1.30 17.03 -19.67
CA VAL A 60 -1.92 18.03 -18.80
C VAL A 60 -2.68 19.04 -19.66
N LYS A 61 -3.93 19.35 -19.30
CA LYS A 61 -4.72 20.42 -19.89
C LYS A 61 -4.59 21.68 -19.03
N LEU A 62 -4.22 22.80 -19.64
CA LEU A 62 -4.22 24.12 -19.02
C LEU A 62 -5.36 24.95 -19.61
N ARG A 63 -6.24 25.44 -18.74
CA ARG A 63 -7.23 26.46 -19.07
C ARG A 63 -6.80 27.78 -18.47
N LEU A 64 -6.58 28.80 -19.30
CA LEU A 64 -6.46 30.18 -18.86
C LEU A 64 -7.85 30.82 -18.82
N ILE A 65 -8.09 31.67 -17.82
CA ILE A 65 -9.36 32.32 -17.55
C ILE A 65 -9.09 33.84 -17.57
N PRO A 66 -9.61 34.56 -18.57
CA PRO A 66 -9.41 36.00 -18.64
C PRO A 66 -10.16 36.71 -17.50
N GLN A 67 -9.65 37.86 -17.07
CA GLN A 67 -10.27 38.73 -16.08
C GLN A 67 -11.61 39.30 -16.57
N SER A 68 -11.77 39.46 -17.89
CA SER A 68 -13.01 39.87 -18.54
C SER A 68 -13.25 39.05 -19.82
N SER A 69 -14.51 38.79 -20.17
CA SER A 69 -14.87 38.08 -21.41
C SER A 69 -14.47 38.83 -22.69
N SER A 70 -14.22 40.14 -22.60
CA SER A 70 -13.77 40.99 -23.71
C SER A 70 -12.26 40.99 -23.94
N ASP A 71 -11.49 40.43 -23.01
CA ASP A 71 -10.04 40.56 -23.00
C ASP A 71 -9.38 39.46 -23.84
N THR A 72 -8.20 39.78 -24.39
CA THR A 72 -7.45 38.86 -25.25
C THR A 72 -6.17 38.40 -24.56
N ILE A 73 -5.97 37.09 -24.47
CA ILE A 73 -4.76 36.49 -23.92
C ILE A 73 -3.82 36.05 -25.04
N TYR A 74 -2.57 36.50 -24.98
CA TYR A 74 -1.47 36.06 -25.84
C TYR A 74 -0.49 35.22 -25.04
N TYR A 75 0.03 34.14 -25.63
CA TYR A 75 0.88 33.20 -24.90
C TYR A 75 2.04 32.64 -25.73
N THR A 76 3.03 32.12 -25.01
CA THR A 76 4.16 31.33 -25.52
C THR A 76 4.31 30.07 -24.67
N THR A 77 4.90 29.01 -25.22
CA THR A 77 5.09 27.71 -24.53
C THR A 77 6.56 27.35 -24.30
N ASN A 78 7.47 28.21 -24.73
CA ASN A 78 8.93 28.03 -24.69
C ASN A 78 9.61 29.03 -23.72
N ASN A 79 8.90 29.50 -22.68
CA ASN A 79 9.39 30.47 -21.70
C ASN A 79 9.76 31.88 -22.23
N THR A 80 9.58 32.16 -23.52
CA THR A 80 9.81 33.50 -24.08
C THR A 80 8.70 34.48 -23.66
N LYS A 81 8.97 35.79 -23.59
CA LYS A 81 7.95 36.77 -23.21
C LYS A 81 6.92 36.91 -24.35
N PRO A 82 5.61 36.78 -24.10
CA PRO A 82 4.59 36.97 -25.13
C PRO A 82 4.56 38.41 -25.65
N ALA A 83 4.26 38.56 -26.94
CA ALA A 83 3.98 39.81 -27.62
C ALA A 83 2.58 39.76 -28.26
N LYS A 84 2.06 40.89 -28.75
CA LYS A 84 0.77 40.93 -29.47
C LYS A 84 0.77 40.15 -30.80
N THR A 85 1.94 39.72 -31.27
CA THR A 85 2.14 38.82 -32.41
C THR A 85 2.19 37.34 -32.01
N SER A 86 2.22 37.03 -30.71
CA SER A 86 2.22 35.65 -30.22
C SER A 86 0.87 34.97 -30.44
N ALA A 87 0.81 33.67 -30.17
CA ALA A 87 -0.43 32.91 -30.32
C ALA A 87 -1.53 33.44 -29.39
N VAL A 88 -2.73 33.62 -29.93
CA VAL A 88 -3.93 33.98 -29.17
C VAL A 88 -4.51 32.72 -28.50
N TYR A 89 -4.77 32.79 -27.21
CA TYR A 89 -5.40 31.70 -26.47
C TYR A 89 -6.90 31.65 -26.79
N LYS A 90 -7.30 30.64 -27.57
CA LYS A 90 -8.71 30.40 -27.96
C LYS A 90 -9.29 29.10 -27.40
N LYS A 91 -8.42 28.17 -26.99
CA LYS A 91 -8.78 26.84 -26.48
C LYS A 91 -7.75 26.37 -25.47
N GLN A 92 -8.15 25.42 -24.63
CA GLN A 92 -7.26 24.79 -23.64
C GLN A 92 -5.97 24.28 -24.30
N LEU A 93 -4.85 24.45 -23.60
CA LEU A 93 -3.54 23.98 -24.05
C LEU A 93 -3.29 22.57 -23.52
N ALA A 94 -2.75 21.69 -24.36
CA ALA A 94 -2.33 20.34 -23.98
C ALA A 94 -0.79 20.29 -23.89
N ALA A 95 -0.25 19.95 -22.72
CA ALA A 95 1.18 19.78 -22.49
C ALA A 95 1.54 18.29 -22.33
N TYR A 96 2.31 17.76 -23.27
CA TYR A 96 2.77 16.36 -23.31
C TYR A 96 4.17 16.18 -22.71
N ALA A 97 4.92 17.27 -22.56
CA ALA A 97 6.23 17.31 -21.91
C ALA A 97 6.28 18.51 -20.94
N LYS A 98 7.40 18.68 -20.24
CA LYS A 98 7.62 19.86 -19.41
C LYS A 98 7.54 21.12 -20.29
N THR A 99 6.54 21.96 -20.04
CA THR A 99 6.24 23.16 -20.85
C THR A 99 6.15 24.36 -19.94
N THR A 100 6.83 25.45 -20.29
CA THR A 100 6.70 26.72 -19.57
C THR A 100 5.83 27.67 -20.38
N VAL A 101 4.61 27.87 -19.90
CA VAL A 101 3.66 28.79 -20.49
C VAL A 101 3.85 30.17 -19.89
N ARG A 102 4.05 31.18 -20.74
CA ARG A 102 3.93 32.58 -20.33
C ARG A 102 2.74 33.17 -21.07
N ALA A 103 1.91 33.95 -20.39
CA ALA A 103 0.78 34.61 -20.99
C ALA A 103 0.63 36.05 -20.50
N ILE A 104 0.15 36.92 -21.38
CA ILE A 104 -0.19 38.31 -21.10
C ILE A 104 -1.61 38.57 -21.60
N GLU A 105 -2.42 39.19 -20.76
CA GLU A 105 -3.78 39.59 -21.07
C GLU A 105 -3.84 41.08 -21.40
N TYR A 106 -4.52 41.42 -22.47
CA TYR A 106 -4.79 42.78 -22.91
C TYR A 106 -6.29 43.04 -22.94
N ASN A 107 -6.71 44.17 -22.40
CA ASN A 107 -8.11 44.61 -22.51
C ASN A 107 -8.44 45.11 -23.94
N LYS A 108 -9.72 45.43 -24.19
CA LYS A 108 -10.20 45.97 -25.47
C LYS A 108 -9.45 47.22 -25.97
N ASN A 109 -8.84 48.00 -25.07
CA ASN A 109 -8.06 49.20 -25.40
C ASN A 109 -6.58 48.88 -25.66
N GLY A 110 -6.19 47.61 -25.64
CA GLY A 110 -4.82 47.16 -25.88
C GLY A 110 -3.84 47.40 -24.73
N LYS A 111 -4.33 47.73 -23.52
CA LYS A 111 -3.53 47.86 -22.29
C LYS A 111 -3.34 46.48 -21.64
N SER A 112 -2.13 46.17 -21.20
CA SER A 112 -1.87 44.94 -20.45
C SER A 112 -2.50 45.04 -19.07
N VAL A 113 -3.30 44.04 -18.70
CA VAL A 113 -4.07 44.03 -17.44
C VAL A 113 -3.67 42.90 -16.50
N ALA A 114 -3.15 41.80 -17.03
CA ALA A 114 -2.67 40.68 -16.24
C ALA A 114 -1.57 39.90 -16.96
N SER A 115 -0.77 39.14 -16.21
CA SER A 115 0.20 38.21 -16.80
C SER A 115 0.41 36.99 -15.90
N ILE A 116 0.89 35.88 -16.48
CA ILE A 116 1.24 34.69 -15.71
C ILE A 116 2.42 33.93 -16.34
N LYS A 117 3.20 33.25 -15.50
CA LYS A 117 4.20 32.25 -15.89
C LYS A 117 3.92 30.95 -15.15
N ILE A 118 3.65 29.87 -15.89
CA ILE A 118 3.30 28.56 -15.34
C ILE A 118 4.24 27.53 -15.94
N THR A 119 4.86 26.70 -15.10
CA THR A 119 5.59 25.51 -15.56
C THR A 119 4.72 24.29 -15.38
N ILE A 120 4.27 23.70 -16.47
CA ILE A 120 3.50 22.46 -16.49
C ILE A 120 4.48 21.31 -16.63
N THR A 121 4.46 20.40 -15.67
CA THR A 121 5.24 19.16 -15.74
C THR A 121 4.26 17.98 -15.74
N PRO A 122 4.01 17.35 -16.90
CA PRO A 122 3.22 16.13 -16.95
C PRO A 122 3.86 15.03 -16.10
N ARG A 123 3.05 14.04 -15.73
CA ARG A 123 3.55 12.84 -15.06
C ARG A 123 3.62 11.66 -16.00
N ALA A 124 4.56 10.76 -15.73
CA ALA A 124 4.65 9.46 -16.39
C ALA A 124 3.33 8.68 -16.23
N GLN A 125 3.00 7.85 -17.21
CA GLN A 125 1.79 7.04 -17.18
C GLN A 125 1.95 5.89 -16.18
N LYS A 126 0.88 5.65 -15.40
CA LYS A 126 0.82 4.57 -14.40
C LYS A 126 1.14 3.23 -15.08
N PRO A 127 2.00 2.38 -14.48
CA PRO A 127 2.19 1.04 -15.01
C PRO A 127 0.86 0.27 -15.02
N VAL A 128 0.68 -0.53 -16.06
CA VAL A 128 -0.36 -1.55 -16.17
C VAL A 128 0.26 -2.88 -15.81
N ILE A 129 -0.50 -3.67 -15.06
CA ILE A 129 -0.11 -4.99 -14.59
C ILE A 129 -0.87 -6.00 -15.45
N THR A 130 -0.16 -6.98 -15.98
CA THR A 130 -0.77 -8.07 -16.75
C THR A 130 -0.36 -9.39 -16.13
N GLU A 131 -1.35 -10.22 -15.88
CA GLU A 131 -1.24 -11.55 -15.31
C GLU A 131 -1.02 -12.58 -16.40
N THR A 132 -0.16 -13.55 -16.12
CA THR A 132 0.00 -14.75 -16.93
C THR A 132 0.26 -15.94 -16.00
N VAL A 133 -0.38 -17.07 -16.24
CA VAL A 133 -0.09 -18.30 -15.49
C VAL A 133 0.92 -19.11 -16.29
N LYS A 134 2.04 -19.48 -15.67
CA LYS A 134 3.07 -20.34 -16.27
C LYS A 134 3.46 -21.41 -15.27
N ASN A 135 3.33 -22.68 -15.65
CA ASN A 135 3.67 -23.84 -14.80
C ASN A 135 3.02 -23.77 -13.41
N GLY A 136 1.73 -23.38 -13.34
CA GLY A 136 0.99 -23.23 -12.07
C GLY A 136 1.34 -21.98 -11.25
N LYS A 137 2.25 -21.12 -11.72
CA LYS A 137 2.64 -19.88 -11.04
C LYS A 137 2.01 -18.66 -11.70
N LEU A 138 1.44 -17.76 -10.90
CA LEU A 138 0.97 -16.46 -11.36
C LEU A 138 2.17 -15.52 -11.57
N MET A 139 2.36 -15.06 -12.79
CA MET A 139 3.45 -14.17 -13.19
C MET A 139 2.88 -12.82 -13.60
N LEU A 140 3.39 -11.76 -12.98
CA LEU A 140 3.02 -10.37 -13.22
C LEU A 140 4.04 -9.69 -14.14
N THR A 141 3.53 -9.06 -15.18
CA THR A 141 4.32 -8.22 -16.07
C THR A 141 3.88 -6.77 -15.96
N LEU A 142 4.84 -5.85 -16.01
CA LEU A 142 4.62 -4.44 -15.81
C LEU A 142 4.94 -3.68 -17.10
N LYS A 143 4.00 -2.86 -17.58
CA LYS A 143 4.21 -2.02 -18.76
C LYS A 143 3.70 -0.61 -18.52
N SER A 144 4.52 0.39 -18.83
CA SER A 144 4.07 1.79 -18.91
C SER A 144 3.99 2.22 -20.36
N ALA A 145 2.95 2.96 -20.71
CA ALA A 145 2.79 3.55 -22.04
C ALA A 145 3.66 4.81 -22.25
N SER A 146 4.36 5.29 -21.20
CA SER A 146 5.35 6.35 -21.33
C SER A 146 6.63 5.84 -21.99
N SER A 147 7.00 6.40 -23.13
CA SER A 147 8.28 6.12 -23.77
C SER A 147 9.45 6.47 -22.84
N GLY A 148 10.45 5.58 -22.75
CA GLY A 148 11.61 5.74 -21.86
C GLY A 148 11.29 5.56 -20.37
N ALA A 149 10.13 5.02 -20.00
CA ALA A 149 9.78 4.78 -18.61
C ALA A 149 10.65 3.69 -17.98
N VAL A 150 11.20 3.99 -16.80
CA VAL A 150 11.80 3.00 -15.91
C VAL A 150 10.84 2.72 -14.77
N ILE A 151 10.52 1.44 -14.54
CA ILE A 151 9.57 1.01 -13.51
C ILE A 151 10.36 0.47 -12.31
N TYR A 152 9.95 0.88 -11.12
CA TYR A 152 10.43 0.35 -9.84
C TYR A 152 9.26 -0.20 -9.04
N TYR A 153 9.50 -1.23 -8.24
CA TYR A 153 8.47 -1.92 -7.50
C TYR A 153 8.93 -2.41 -6.12
N THR A 154 7.93 -2.72 -5.30
CA THR A 154 8.01 -3.30 -3.96
C THR A 154 6.94 -4.39 -3.85
N THR A 155 7.16 -5.38 -2.99
CA THR A 155 6.27 -6.56 -2.83
C THR A 155 5.66 -6.64 -1.43
N ASP A 156 6.06 -5.74 -0.54
CA ASP A 156 5.67 -5.62 0.86
C ASP A 156 4.57 -4.55 1.08
N GLY A 157 4.01 -4.01 0.01
CA GLY A 157 3.03 -2.93 0.09
C GLY A 157 3.58 -1.54 0.42
N THR A 158 4.90 -1.34 0.53
CA THR A 158 5.49 0.00 0.68
C THR A 158 5.45 0.77 -0.65
N ALA A 159 5.55 2.10 -0.63
CA ALA A 159 5.51 2.90 -1.85
C ALA A 159 6.88 2.85 -2.60
N PRO A 160 6.92 2.46 -3.88
CA PRO A 160 8.19 2.32 -4.60
C PRO A 160 8.84 3.68 -4.92
N THR A 161 10.14 3.75 -4.66
CA THR A 161 11.04 4.87 -4.97
C THR A 161 12.04 4.47 -6.06
N LYS A 162 13.00 5.35 -6.40
CA LYS A 162 14.10 5.01 -7.31
C LYS A 162 15.16 4.08 -6.67
N SER A 163 15.14 3.90 -5.35
CA SER A 163 16.02 2.95 -4.64
C SER A 163 15.39 1.56 -4.48
N SER A 164 14.10 1.42 -4.76
CA SER A 164 13.41 0.13 -4.78
C SER A 164 13.92 -0.77 -5.91
N ARG A 165 13.41 -2.01 -5.99
CA ARG A 165 13.82 -2.95 -7.05
C ARG A 165 13.39 -2.43 -8.42
N LYS A 166 14.33 -2.38 -9.37
CA LYS A 166 14.05 -2.02 -10.76
C LYS A 166 13.39 -3.22 -11.45
N TYR A 167 12.29 -2.98 -12.16
CA TYR A 167 11.64 -4.00 -12.97
C TYR A 167 12.48 -4.33 -14.20
N THR A 168 12.86 -5.60 -14.35
CA THR A 168 13.68 -6.11 -15.47
C THR A 168 13.07 -7.34 -16.14
N GLY A 169 12.08 -7.99 -15.52
CA GLY A 169 11.45 -9.20 -16.01
C GLY A 169 10.21 -9.55 -15.20
N ALA A 170 9.47 -10.58 -15.60
CA ALA A 170 8.24 -11.00 -14.92
C ALA A 170 8.48 -11.28 -13.42
N ILE A 171 7.49 -10.91 -12.60
CA ILE A 171 7.52 -11.07 -11.15
C ILE A 171 6.56 -12.22 -10.80
N GLU A 172 7.05 -13.25 -10.11
CA GLU A 172 6.17 -14.28 -9.56
C GLU A 172 5.35 -13.68 -8.42
N TYR A 173 4.03 -13.81 -8.47
CA TYR A 173 3.13 -13.41 -7.40
C TYR A 173 2.99 -14.53 -6.38
N THR A 174 3.39 -14.26 -5.14
CA THR A 174 3.21 -15.15 -4.01
C THR A 174 1.99 -14.75 -3.19
N ARG A 175 1.33 -15.72 -2.55
CA ARG A 175 0.18 -15.47 -1.67
C ARG A 175 0.51 -14.39 -0.63
N GLY A 176 -0.45 -13.49 -0.36
CA GLY A 176 -0.29 -12.37 0.58
C GLY A 176 0.59 -11.21 0.09
N MET A 177 1.23 -11.31 -1.09
CA MET A 177 2.08 -10.25 -1.62
C MET A 177 1.26 -9.01 -1.99
N THR A 178 1.74 -7.82 -1.61
CA THR A 178 1.19 -6.56 -2.14
C THR A 178 2.23 -5.93 -3.06
N LEU A 179 2.06 -6.12 -4.36
CA LEU A 179 2.90 -5.49 -5.37
C LEU A 179 2.49 -4.02 -5.52
N LYS A 180 3.44 -3.10 -5.31
CA LYS A 180 3.27 -1.70 -5.71
C LYS A 180 4.34 -1.33 -6.73
N ALA A 181 3.96 -0.69 -7.83
CA ALA A 181 4.88 -0.25 -8.87
C ALA A 181 4.66 1.20 -9.30
N ARG A 182 5.74 1.86 -9.71
CA ARG A 182 5.74 3.26 -10.17
C ARG A 182 6.73 3.45 -11.30
N ALA A 183 6.31 4.21 -12.31
CA ALA A 183 7.12 4.59 -13.46
C ALA A 183 7.75 5.98 -13.28
N TYR A 184 8.99 6.11 -13.76
CA TYR A 184 9.75 7.34 -13.82
C TYR A 184 10.22 7.58 -15.25
N VAL A 185 10.11 8.83 -15.69
CA VAL A 185 10.60 9.30 -16.99
C VAL A 185 11.40 10.57 -16.72
N SER A 186 12.55 10.73 -17.38
CA SER A 186 13.37 11.93 -17.22
C SER A 186 12.58 13.20 -17.58
N GLY A 187 12.66 14.22 -16.73
CA GLY A 187 11.98 15.50 -16.93
C GLY A 187 10.47 15.52 -16.65
N LEU A 188 9.86 14.40 -16.24
CA LEU A 188 8.45 14.31 -15.86
C LEU A 188 8.28 14.06 -14.35
N ASN A 189 7.09 14.36 -13.85
CA ASN A 189 6.67 13.92 -12.52
C ASN A 189 6.49 12.39 -12.52
N SER A 190 6.68 11.76 -11.36
CA SER A 190 6.49 10.31 -11.24
C SER A 190 5.03 9.91 -11.47
N SER A 191 4.83 8.71 -12.02
CA SER A 191 3.49 8.19 -12.22
C SER A 191 2.73 8.04 -10.90
N ALA A 192 1.42 7.82 -10.97
CA ALA A 192 0.73 7.24 -9.83
C ALA A 192 1.30 5.84 -9.51
N VAL A 193 1.13 5.39 -8.26
CA VAL A 193 1.41 3.99 -7.90
C VAL A 193 0.29 3.13 -8.46
N CYS A 194 0.64 2.05 -9.16
CA CYS A 194 -0.28 0.93 -9.30
C CYS A 194 -0.04 -0.05 -8.16
N THR A 195 -1.13 -0.61 -7.65
CA THR A 195 -1.12 -1.62 -6.60
C THR A 195 -1.77 -2.86 -7.17
N TYR A 196 -1.24 -4.01 -6.82
CA TYR A 196 -1.81 -5.31 -7.13
C TYR A 196 -1.68 -6.21 -5.92
N SER A 197 -2.81 -6.77 -5.53
CA SER A 197 -2.97 -7.74 -4.48
C SER A 197 -4.21 -8.53 -4.83
N LEU A 198 -4.14 -9.82 -4.63
CA LEU A 198 -5.27 -10.73 -4.72
C LEU A 198 -5.70 -11.09 -3.31
N SER A 199 -7.01 -11.20 -3.10
CA SER A 199 -7.54 -11.99 -2.00
C SER A 199 -7.13 -13.46 -2.15
N ASP A 200 -7.24 -14.22 -1.07
CA ASP A 200 -6.92 -15.65 -1.11
C ASP A 200 -7.75 -16.41 -2.14
N SER A 201 -9.03 -16.06 -2.31
CA SER A 201 -9.90 -16.67 -3.31
C SER A 201 -9.53 -16.30 -4.75
N GLU A 202 -9.10 -15.07 -5.00
CA GLU A 202 -8.65 -14.67 -6.34
C GLU A 202 -7.29 -15.28 -6.70
N TRP A 203 -6.37 -15.36 -5.73
CA TRP A 203 -5.07 -16.01 -5.94
C TRP A 203 -5.26 -17.47 -6.29
N ALA A 204 -6.09 -18.18 -5.53
CA ALA A 204 -6.30 -19.59 -5.72
C ALA A 204 -7.02 -19.85 -7.05
N ALA A 205 -8.09 -19.10 -7.38
CA ALA A 205 -8.72 -19.18 -8.69
C ALA A 205 -7.73 -18.92 -9.86
N ALA A 206 -6.82 -17.95 -9.71
CA ALA A 206 -5.84 -17.60 -10.74
C ALA A 206 -4.79 -18.69 -10.96
N THR A 207 -4.42 -19.47 -9.94
CA THR A 207 -3.42 -20.55 -10.06
C THR A 207 -4.04 -21.93 -10.26
N GLY A 208 -5.37 -22.06 -10.24
CA GLY A 208 -6.06 -23.35 -10.29
C GLY A 208 -6.06 -24.09 -8.94
N ASN A 209 -5.88 -23.34 -7.84
CA ASN A 209 -6.13 -23.82 -6.49
C ASN A 209 -7.62 -23.52 -6.18
N ASP A 210 -8.45 -24.51 -5.83
CA ASP A 210 -9.89 -24.32 -5.61
C ASP A 210 -10.19 -23.57 -4.29
N VAL A 211 -11.22 -22.72 -4.31
CA VAL A 211 -11.65 -21.79 -3.22
C VAL A 211 -13.18 -21.63 -3.17
N SER A 212 -13.93 -22.57 -3.74
CA SER A 212 -15.37 -22.61 -3.54
C SER A 212 -15.72 -23.03 -2.10
N GLY A 213 -16.50 -22.19 -1.42
CA GLY A 213 -16.67 -22.19 0.03
C GLY A 213 -17.41 -23.41 0.59
N ASP A 214 -16.63 -24.30 1.21
CA ASP A 214 -16.96 -24.93 2.50
C ASP A 214 -15.69 -25.25 3.32
N SER A 215 -14.59 -24.54 3.05
CA SER A 215 -13.26 -24.85 3.60
C SER A 215 -12.64 -23.63 4.30
N ILE A 216 -13.09 -23.39 5.54
CA ILE A 216 -12.42 -22.48 6.50
C ILE A 216 -11.06 -23.05 6.99
N PHE A 217 -10.56 -24.14 6.41
CA PHE A 217 -9.39 -24.86 6.94
C PHE A 217 -8.44 -25.44 5.87
N ASN A 218 -8.10 -24.78 4.75
CA ASN A 218 -7.09 -25.35 3.81
C ASN A 218 -6.07 -24.34 3.27
N ASP A 219 -4.85 -24.36 3.82
CA ASP A 219 -3.65 -24.06 3.04
C ASP A 219 -3.33 -25.26 2.11
N PRO A 220 -3.02 -25.06 0.81
CA PRO A 220 -2.71 -26.15 -0.12
C PRO A 220 -1.32 -26.81 0.08
N SER A 221 -0.58 -26.48 1.15
CA SER A 221 0.61 -27.24 1.57
C SER A 221 0.38 -28.14 2.81
N ALA A 222 -0.76 -28.00 3.46
CA ALA A 222 -1.18 -28.80 4.61
C ALA A 222 -1.86 -30.11 4.14
N SER A 223 -1.42 -31.27 4.63
CA SER A 223 -2.06 -32.56 4.34
C SER A 223 -3.47 -32.62 4.93
N GLU A 224 -4.39 -33.42 4.37
CA GLU A 224 -5.75 -33.60 4.94
C GLU A 224 -5.74 -33.95 6.43
N GLU A 225 -4.73 -34.67 6.90
CA GLU A 225 -4.55 -34.97 8.32
C GLU A 225 -4.25 -33.73 9.17
N THR A 226 -3.38 -32.83 8.72
CA THR A 226 -3.16 -31.55 9.43
C THR A 226 -4.43 -30.69 9.46
N LYS A 227 -5.21 -30.78 8.38
CA LYS A 227 -6.61 -30.33 8.22
C LYS A 227 -7.48 -30.69 9.41
N GLU A 228 -7.57 -32.01 9.57
CA GLU A 228 -8.39 -32.66 10.56
C GLU A 228 -7.92 -32.37 11.99
N VAL A 229 -6.61 -32.23 12.23
CA VAL A 229 -6.08 -31.81 13.54
C VAL A 229 -6.63 -30.44 13.95
N VAL A 230 -6.63 -29.45 13.04
CA VAL A 230 -7.14 -28.10 13.36
C VAL A 230 -8.65 -28.10 13.56
N ARG A 231 -9.38 -28.88 12.75
CA ARG A 231 -10.83 -29.07 12.91
C ARG A 231 -11.16 -29.61 14.31
N LEU A 232 -10.53 -30.72 14.71
CA LEU A 232 -10.71 -31.35 16.02
C LEU A 232 -10.27 -30.45 17.17
N LEU A 233 -9.18 -29.71 17.00
CA LEU A 233 -8.72 -28.71 17.97
C LEU A 233 -9.78 -27.62 18.19
N ASN A 234 -10.35 -27.09 17.11
CA ASN A 234 -11.37 -26.05 17.19
C ASN A 234 -12.70 -26.57 17.74
N GLU A 235 -13.03 -27.85 17.58
CA GLU A 235 -14.14 -28.48 18.31
C GLU A 235 -13.91 -28.46 19.83
N GLU A 236 -12.70 -28.76 20.29
CA GLU A 236 -12.35 -28.70 21.72
C GLU A 236 -12.40 -27.27 22.27
N ARG A 237 -11.99 -26.29 21.47
CA ARG A 237 -12.09 -24.86 21.82
C ARG A 237 -13.55 -24.40 21.87
N ALA A 238 -14.38 -24.81 20.92
CA ALA A 238 -15.80 -24.49 20.85
C ALA A 238 -16.59 -25.01 22.07
N LYS A 239 -16.24 -26.21 22.58
CA LYS A 239 -16.83 -26.77 23.83
C LYS A 239 -16.65 -25.85 25.04
N ARG A 240 -15.73 -24.88 24.98
CA ARG A 240 -15.43 -23.91 26.05
C ARG A 240 -15.75 -22.47 25.67
N GLY A 241 -16.38 -22.24 24.51
CA GLY A 241 -16.70 -20.90 24.04
C GLY A 241 -15.48 -20.07 23.63
N LEU A 242 -14.33 -20.71 23.36
CA LEU A 242 -13.13 -20.01 22.92
C LEU A 242 -13.19 -19.72 21.41
N ALA A 243 -12.58 -18.61 21.00
CA ALA A 243 -12.45 -18.28 19.59
C ALA A 243 -11.64 -19.37 18.84
N PRO A 244 -12.02 -19.73 17.60
CA PRO A 244 -11.26 -20.71 16.84
C PRO A 244 -9.87 -20.19 16.50
N LEU A 245 -8.88 -21.07 16.48
CA LEU A 245 -7.57 -20.77 15.92
C LEU A 245 -7.61 -20.86 14.41
N VAL A 246 -6.92 -19.93 13.75
CA VAL A 246 -6.78 -19.87 12.30
C VAL A 246 -5.46 -20.47 11.88
N MET A 247 -5.44 -21.27 10.81
CA MET A 247 -4.18 -21.76 10.27
C MET A 247 -3.34 -20.61 9.70
N ASP A 248 -2.06 -20.56 10.04
CA ASP A 248 -1.11 -19.60 9.47
C ASP A 248 -0.05 -20.32 8.62
N PRO A 249 0.08 -20.00 7.31
CA PRO A 249 1.01 -20.70 6.43
C PRO A 249 2.49 -20.59 6.80
N MET A 250 2.90 -19.55 7.54
CA MET A 250 4.28 -19.42 8.01
C MET A 250 4.48 -20.24 9.29
N LEU A 251 3.47 -20.33 10.16
CA LEU A 251 3.48 -21.30 11.27
C LEU A 251 3.45 -22.74 10.78
N ASP A 252 2.76 -23.08 9.69
CA ASP A 252 2.79 -24.44 9.11
C ASP A 252 4.19 -24.82 8.62
N LYS A 253 4.92 -23.87 8.02
CA LYS A 253 6.33 -24.08 7.64
C LYS A 253 7.21 -24.30 8.86
N ALA A 254 7.03 -23.49 9.90
CA ALA A 254 7.74 -23.66 11.17
C ALA A 254 7.45 -25.02 11.79
N ALA A 255 6.17 -25.39 11.92
CA ALA A 255 5.74 -26.67 12.47
C ALA A 255 6.25 -27.87 11.64
N SER A 256 6.28 -27.75 10.31
CA SER A 256 6.82 -28.78 9.42
C SER A 256 8.33 -28.97 9.55
N LEU A 257 9.08 -27.87 9.72
CA LEU A 257 10.52 -27.94 10.01
C LEU A 257 10.75 -28.58 11.38
N ARG A 258 9.98 -28.16 12.38
CA ARG A 258 10.02 -28.76 13.72
C ARG A 258 9.67 -30.24 13.70
N ALA A 259 8.68 -30.69 12.93
CA ALA A 259 8.34 -32.12 12.84
C ALA A 259 9.49 -32.96 12.29
N LYS A 260 10.29 -32.44 11.34
CA LYS A 260 11.50 -33.09 10.83
C LYS A 260 12.61 -33.14 11.88
N GLU A 261 12.81 -32.04 12.60
CA GLU A 261 13.77 -31.96 13.70
C GLU A 261 13.42 -32.93 14.84
N VAL A 262 12.15 -32.98 15.22
CA VAL A 262 11.60 -33.87 16.27
C VAL A 262 11.73 -35.35 15.88
N ALA A 263 11.62 -35.69 14.60
CA ALA A 263 11.83 -37.05 14.12
C ALA A 263 13.28 -37.54 14.26
N GLY A 264 14.25 -36.63 14.23
CA GLY A 264 15.66 -36.94 14.53
C GLY A 264 16.01 -36.83 16.01
N HIS A 265 15.35 -35.93 16.73
CA HIS A 265 15.57 -35.66 18.14
C HIS A 265 14.26 -35.22 18.82
N PHE A 266 13.58 -36.15 19.51
CA PHE A 266 12.26 -35.90 20.11
C PHE A 266 12.34 -34.99 21.34
N ALA A 267 12.47 -33.69 21.12
CA ALA A 267 12.56 -32.67 22.15
C ALA A 267 12.02 -31.30 21.68
N HIS A 268 11.63 -30.46 22.64
CA HIS A 268 11.36 -29.04 22.41
C HIS A 268 12.64 -28.24 22.13
N THR A 269 13.81 -28.71 22.58
CA THR A 269 15.09 -28.12 22.16
C THR A 269 15.39 -28.54 20.73
N ARG A 270 15.81 -27.59 19.89
CA ARG A 270 16.17 -27.87 18.50
C ARG A 270 17.48 -28.66 18.42
N PRO A 271 17.75 -29.41 17.34
CA PRO A 271 18.95 -30.26 17.23
C PRO A 271 20.28 -29.50 17.33
N ASP A 272 20.29 -28.19 17.06
CA ASP A 272 21.44 -27.29 17.20
C ASP A 272 21.62 -26.74 18.63
N GLY A 273 20.74 -27.10 19.57
CA GLY A 273 20.73 -26.63 20.95
C GLY A 273 19.92 -25.35 21.19
N SER A 274 19.36 -24.74 20.15
CA SER A 274 18.54 -23.53 20.25
C SER A 274 17.13 -23.82 20.79
N ASN A 275 16.43 -22.75 21.22
CA ASN A 275 15.04 -22.82 21.67
C ASN A 275 14.11 -23.14 20.50
N ASN A 276 13.02 -23.91 20.72
CA ASN A 276 12.04 -24.24 19.67
C ASN A 276 11.52 -23.02 18.91
N PHE A 277 11.28 -21.90 19.57
CA PHE A 277 10.65 -20.73 18.96
C PHE A 277 11.59 -19.89 18.10
N THR A 278 12.90 -20.17 18.08
CA THR A 278 13.80 -19.52 17.10
C THR A 278 13.43 -19.90 15.67
N VAL A 279 12.66 -20.98 15.47
CA VAL A 279 12.07 -21.32 14.17
C VAL A 279 11.09 -20.23 13.68
N LEU A 280 10.43 -19.49 14.58
CA LEU A 280 9.54 -18.39 14.22
C LEU A 280 10.35 -17.18 13.75
N ASP A 281 11.48 -16.91 14.42
CA ASP A 281 12.42 -15.86 14.04
C ASP A 281 13.02 -16.13 12.64
N GLU A 282 13.41 -17.37 12.35
CA GLU A 282 13.91 -17.80 11.04
C GLU A 282 12.90 -17.57 9.90
N MET A 283 11.60 -17.63 10.24
CA MET A 283 10.50 -17.41 9.31
C MET A 283 10.03 -15.95 9.26
N ASN A 284 10.68 -15.05 10.01
CA ASN A 284 10.27 -13.65 10.21
C ASN A 284 8.81 -13.51 10.67
N ILE A 285 8.40 -14.33 11.65
CA ILE A 285 7.08 -14.27 12.27
C ILE A 285 7.21 -13.46 13.56
N ASP A 286 6.54 -12.32 13.64
CA ASP A 286 6.43 -11.53 14.87
C ASP A 286 5.39 -12.19 15.80
N TYR A 287 5.75 -12.42 17.07
CA TYR A 287 4.85 -13.03 18.07
C TYR A 287 5.01 -12.39 19.45
N GLY A 288 3.90 -12.25 20.17
CA GLY A 288 3.87 -11.88 21.59
C GLY A 288 3.80 -13.10 22.50
N TYR A 289 3.08 -14.14 22.06
CA TYR A 289 2.98 -15.43 22.72
C TYR A 289 3.29 -16.56 21.74
N ALA A 290 3.96 -17.60 22.19
CA ALA A 290 4.18 -18.82 21.40
C ALA A 290 3.99 -20.09 22.24
N GLY A 291 3.51 -21.15 21.60
CA GLY A 291 3.34 -22.47 22.20
C GLY A 291 3.74 -23.59 21.24
N GLU A 292 4.23 -24.72 21.76
CA GLU A 292 4.52 -25.92 20.95
C GLU A 292 3.94 -27.16 21.62
N ASN A 293 3.28 -28.01 20.84
CA ASN A 293 2.94 -29.38 21.20
C ASN A 293 3.66 -30.33 20.24
N ILE A 294 4.30 -31.39 20.75
CA ILE A 294 4.96 -32.42 19.94
C ILE A 294 4.39 -33.80 20.27
N ALA A 295 4.32 -34.69 19.29
CA ALA A 295 3.88 -36.07 19.46
C ALA A 295 4.54 -37.02 18.46
N GLY A 296 4.65 -38.30 18.82
CA GLY A 296 5.26 -39.35 18.01
C GLY A 296 4.51 -40.66 18.15
N GLY A 297 4.30 -41.35 17.03
CA GLY A 297 3.69 -42.68 16.95
C GLY A 297 2.17 -42.73 16.81
N GLN A 298 1.47 -41.59 16.77
CA GLN A 298 0.03 -41.55 16.49
C GLN A 298 -0.19 -41.54 14.97
N THR A 299 -0.95 -42.49 14.45
CA THR A 299 -1.09 -42.69 13.00
C THR A 299 -2.28 -41.94 12.37
N SER A 300 -2.95 -41.05 13.13
CA SER A 300 -4.07 -40.25 12.65
C SER A 300 -4.24 -38.96 13.44
N ALA A 301 -4.90 -37.98 12.82
CA ALA A 301 -5.30 -36.72 13.44
C ALA A 301 -6.12 -36.91 14.73
N SER A 302 -7.07 -37.86 14.73
CA SER A 302 -7.90 -38.17 15.90
C SER A 302 -7.09 -38.78 17.04
N ALA A 303 -6.12 -39.66 16.73
CA ALA A 303 -5.26 -40.27 17.72
C ALA A 303 -4.33 -39.24 18.38
N VAL A 304 -3.72 -38.35 17.58
CA VAL A 304 -2.83 -37.31 18.10
C VAL A 304 -3.57 -36.25 18.91
N MET A 305 -4.73 -35.78 18.44
CA MET A 305 -5.56 -34.85 19.20
C MET A 305 -6.05 -35.43 20.52
N SER A 306 -6.47 -36.69 20.53
CA SER A 306 -6.84 -37.39 21.77
C SER A 306 -5.67 -37.49 22.76
N SER A 307 -4.45 -37.71 22.25
CA SER A 307 -3.23 -37.75 23.05
C SER A 307 -2.91 -36.39 23.67
N TRP A 308 -2.92 -35.31 22.87
CA TRP A 308 -2.68 -33.96 23.37
C TRP A 308 -3.73 -33.51 24.40
N MET A 309 -5.01 -33.80 24.18
CA MET A 309 -6.07 -33.41 25.12
C MET A 309 -6.00 -34.14 26.47
N LYS A 310 -5.40 -35.35 26.52
CA LYS A 310 -5.14 -36.07 27.78
C LYS A 310 -3.96 -35.52 28.56
N SER A 311 -3.02 -34.83 27.90
CA SER A 311 -1.87 -34.19 28.56
C SER A 311 -2.23 -32.81 29.08
N THR A 312 -2.01 -32.54 30.36
CA THR A 312 -2.30 -31.22 30.96
C THR A 312 -1.53 -30.09 30.27
N GLY A 313 -0.26 -30.29 29.93
CA GLY A 313 0.55 -29.27 29.25
C GLY A 313 0.07 -29.00 27.83
N HIS A 314 -0.11 -30.05 27.02
CA HIS A 314 -0.53 -29.90 25.62
C HIS A 314 -1.94 -29.32 25.49
N ARG A 315 -2.87 -29.80 26.32
CA ARG A 315 -4.22 -29.25 26.44
C ARG A 315 -4.21 -27.78 26.87
N GLY A 316 -3.26 -27.38 27.72
CA GLY A 316 -3.07 -25.99 28.13
C GLY A 316 -2.81 -25.07 26.94
N ASN A 317 -1.94 -25.48 26.01
CA ASN A 317 -1.68 -24.73 24.77
C ASN A 317 -2.93 -24.65 23.88
N ILE A 318 -3.59 -25.79 23.65
CA ILE A 318 -4.77 -25.90 22.77
C ILE A 318 -5.93 -24.99 23.22
N LEU A 319 -6.12 -24.85 24.53
CA LEU A 319 -7.22 -24.11 25.14
C LEU A 319 -6.81 -22.73 25.66
N SER A 320 -5.63 -22.25 25.30
CA SER A 320 -5.17 -20.92 25.69
C SER A 320 -5.89 -19.84 24.88
N ASP A 321 -6.27 -18.75 25.55
CA ASP A 321 -6.82 -17.54 24.92
C ASP A 321 -5.73 -16.60 24.38
N ASN A 322 -4.45 -16.90 24.65
CA ASN A 322 -3.33 -16.11 24.16
C ASN A 322 -3.03 -16.33 22.67
N PHE A 323 -3.68 -17.28 22.01
CA PHE A 323 -3.39 -17.64 20.62
C PHE A 323 -4.61 -17.38 19.74
N ASN A 324 -4.36 -16.88 18.54
CA ASN A 324 -5.37 -16.75 17.47
C ASN A 324 -4.96 -17.51 16.20
N LYS A 325 -3.70 -17.99 16.12
CA LYS A 325 -3.15 -18.74 15.01
C LYS A 325 -2.54 -20.07 15.46
N VAL A 326 -2.52 -21.03 14.55
CA VAL A 326 -1.83 -22.32 14.72
C VAL A 326 -1.21 -22.77 13.40
N GLY A 327 -0.07 -23.45 13.47
CA GLY A 327 0.49 -24.24 12.37
C GLY A 327 0.68 -25.69 12.77
N ILE A 328 0.46 -26.62 11.85
CA ILE A 328 0.57 -28.06 12.09
C ILE A 328 1.63 -28.68 11.17
N GLY A 329 2.58 -29.40 11.77
CA GLY A 329 3.58 -30.19 11.08
C GLY A 329 3.26 -31.68 11.22
N HIS A 330 3.36 -32.42 10.11
CA HIS A 330 3.30 -33.88 10.08
C HIS A 330 4.46 -34.42 9.25
N TYR A 331 5.27 -35.30 9.83
CA TYR A 331 6.42 -35.88 9.16
C TYR A 331 6.55 -37.36 9.50
N VAL A 332 6.76 -38.20 8.48
CA VAL A 332 6.92 -39.64 8.64
C VAL A 332 8.39 -40.02 8.44
N SER A 333 8.97 -40.68 9.43
CA SER A 333 10.36 -41.17 9.39
C SER A 333 10.46 -42.54 10.02
N GLY A 334 11.12 -43.49 9.36
CA GLY A 334 11.29 -44.86 9.87
C GLY A 334 9.98 -45.61 10.12
N GLY A 335 8.89 -45.26 9.42
CA GLY A 335 7.56 -45.82 9.63
C GLY A 335 6.82 -45.27 10.86
N MET A 336 7.33 -44.21 11.49
CA MET A 336 6.70 -43.52 12.61
C MET A 336 6.26 -42.11 12.21
N ASP A 337 5.05 -41.74 12.60
CA ASP A 337 4.49 -40.40 12.44
C ASP A 337 4.94 -39.47 13.56
N TYR A 338 5.36 -38.26 13.20
CA TYR A 338 5.72 -37.17 14.10
C TYR A 338 4.84 -35.96 13.81
N TRP A 339 4.24 -35.41 14.86
CA TRP A 339 3.30 -34.30 14.79
C TRP A 339 3.78 -33.13 15.64
N VAL A 340 3.58 -31.92 15.13
CA VAL A 340 3.88 -30.68 15.85
C VAL A 340 2.72 -29.69 15.68
N GLN A 341 2.29 -29.04 16.76
CA GLN A 341 1.47 -27.83 16.71
C GLN A 341 2.33 -26.66 17.17
N VAL A 342 2.33 -25.56 16.43
CA VAL A 342 2.95 -24.30 16.83
C VAL A 342 1.86 -23.22 16.91
N PHE A 343 1.78 -22.51 18.02
CA PHE A 343 0.73 -21.53 18.31
C PHE A 343 1.32 -20.11 18.37
N SER A 344 0.54 -19.09 17.95
CA SER A 344 0.89 -17.67 18.05
C SER A 344 -0.34 -16.76 18.15
N ASP A 345 -0.13 -15.51 18.58
CA ASP A 345 -1.06 -14.38 18.40
C ASP A 345 -0.86 -13.60 17.07
#